data_AF-R4YQ38-F1
#
_entry.id   AF-R4YQ38-F1
#
_cell.length_a   1.000
_cell.length_b   1.000
_cell.length_c   1.000
_cell.angle_alpha   90.00
_cell.angle_beta   90.00
_cell.angle_gamma   90.00
#
_symmetry.space_group_name_H-M   'P 1'
#
loop_
_entity.id
_entity.type
_entity.pdbx_description
1 polymer ?
#
loop_
_entity_poly.entity_id
_entity_poly.type
_entity_poly.pdbx_seq_one_letter_code
_entity_poly.pdbx_strand_id
1 'polypeptide(L)'
;MYTIDSIKLNGEVEHQCSIDSVIARTLAGELIVVRKGMQDLELFDQSVDLVINSIDAVCGSDVAAAVKRDGVEKIHVHVALDQVEAVYANARVELALKMPAVTAKTFESLGVKQDFYVHDASLIRLMMPYDVMKSKQKEFQKHLGKLTLHGPHHDHYQNVPINAINTWTAVGRVDSDNGMLIFPDVWGKNLPLENGEIRQDQYLGKPLALNMDPGDILIFHSNHMHASRINSTDETRVVLTNRICLDKPEYPDAARPQKYFLSSAFPAGLDLSTVFSLKGFVGNKRKHLKTGLSRAFYKTATKVGLDFIKYPTETNNTIPLEPIAISQLAEKLAEGDIAVIDDKTCAAKVDGKIISFGRKCPHQGADLALGFIEDGKVFCPHHGLTLCLKTGEASCSSIKSLKVEVVDS
;
A
#
# COMPACT_ATOMS: atom_id res chain seq x y z
N MET A 1 -10.06 -23.24 10.84
CA MET A 1 -9.88 -22.25 11.93
C MET A 1 -8.80 -21.33 11.43
N TYR A 2 -9.10 -20.04 11.24
CA TYR A 2 -8.14 -19.10 10.66
C TYR A 2 -6.89 -19.00 11.54
N THR A 3 -5.73 -19.02 10.91
CA THR A 3 -4.47 -18.63 11.56
C THR A 3 -4.33 -17.11 11.42
N ILE A 4 -4.31 -16.40 12.54
CA ILE A 4 -4.31 -14.94 12.56
C ILE A 4 -3.10 -14.46 13.34
N ASP A 5 -2.27 -13.67 12.69
CA ASP A 5 -1.20 -12.91 13.34
C ASP A 5 -1.64 -11.46 13.50
N SER A 6 -1.25 -10.83 14.61
CA SER A 6 -1.37 -9.39 14.81
C SER A 6 0.01 -8.77 14.94
N ILE A 7 0.25 -7.66 14.25
CA ILE A 7 1.50 -6.91 14.30
C ILE A 7 1.20 -5.56 14.93
N LYS A 8 1.76 -5.36 16.10
CA LYS A 8 1.59 -4.13 16.88
C LYS A 8 2.40 -2.99 16.24
N LEU A 9 2.07 -1.76 16.63
CA LEU A 9 2.76 -0.56 16.13
C LEU A 9 4.28 -0.55 16.44
N ASN A 10 4.71 -1.24 17.50
CA ASN A 10 6.14 -1.42 17.82
C ASN A 10 6.82 -2.54 17.00
N GLY A 11 6.10 -3.19 16.09
CA GLY A 11 6.60 -4.28 15.25
C GLY A 11 6.54 -5.67 15.89
N GLU A 12 6.14 -5.80 17.17
CA GLU A 12 5.97 -7.10 17.81
C GLU A 12 4.84 -7.89 17.15
N VAL A 13 5.10 -9.17 16.89
CA VAL A 13 4.13 -10.09 16.29
C VAL A 13 3.54 -10.96 17.39
N GLU A 14 2.21 -10.94 17.50
CA GLU A 14 1.43 -11.86 18.29
C GLU A 14 0.79 -12.89 17.36
N HIS A 15 1.08 -14.18 17.59
CA HIS A 15 0.60 -15.27 16.74
C HIS A 15 -0.69 -15.90 17.28
N GLN A 16 -1.49 -16.47 16.38
CA GLN A 16 -2.70 -17.24 16.73
C GLN A 16 -3.74 -16.43 17.52
N CYS A 17 -3.95 -15.17 17.14
CA CYS A 17 -4.97 -14.32 17.74
C CYS A 17 -6.39 -14.86 17.48
N SER A 18 -7.30 -14.61 18.42
CA SER A 18 -8.71 -14.96 18.25
C SER A 18 -9.37 -14.14 17.13
N ILE A 19 -10.23 -14.79 16.34
CA ILE A 19 -11.09 -14.14 15.33
C ILE A 19 -11.88 -12.97 15.95
N ASP A 20 -12.41 -13.15 17.17
CA ASP A 20 -13.21 -12.12 17.85
C ASP A 20 -12.40 -10.83 18.16
N SER A 21 -11.07 -10.90 18.12
CA SER A 21 -10.19 -9.74 18.37
C SER A 21 -9.80 -8.96 17.12
N VAL A 22 -10.02 -9.50 15.91
CA VAL A 22 -9.56 -8.92 14.63
C VAL A 22 -9.98 -7.45 14.51
N ILE A 23 -11.27 -7.17 14.63
CA ILE A 23 -11.80 -5.82 14.45
C ILE A 23 -11.27 -4.86 15.51
N ALA A 24 -11.29 -5.26 16.79
CA ALA A 24 -10.84 -4.39 17.88
C ALA A 24 -9.36 -4.02 17.72
N ARG A 25 -8.52 -4.99 17.33
CA ARG A 25 -7.08 -4.77 17.08
C ARG A 25 -6.83 -3.90 15.85
N THR A 26 -7.55 -4.13 14.75
CA THR A 26 -7.46 -3.27 13.56
C THR A 26 -7.84 -1.82 13.88
N LEU A 27 -8.91 -1.59 14.66
CA LEU A 27 -9.32 -0.25 15.08
C LEU A 27 -8.29 0.41 16.04
N ALA A 28 -7.53 -0.39 16.78
CA ALA A 28 -6.42 0.08 17.62
C ALA A 28 -5.14 0.41 16.82
N GLY A 29 -5.12 0.14 15.51
CA GLY A 29 -3.96 0.37 14.63
C GLY A 29 -3.01 -0.82 14.53
N GLU A 30 -3.39 -2.00 15.00
CA GLU A 30 -2.62 -3.22 14.74
C GLU A 30 -2.88 -3.71 13.31
N LEU A 31 -1.85 -4.28 12.68
CA LEU A 31 -1.94 -4.88 11.36
C LEU A 31 -2.25 -6.36 11.49
N ILE A 32 -3.36 -6.81 10.92
CA ILE A 32 -3.82 -8.20 11.05
C ILE A 32 -3.48 -8.95 9.78
N VAL A 33 -2.78 -10.07 9.90
CA VAL A 33 -2.51 -10.99 8.78
C VAL A 33 -3.27 -12.28 9.01
N VAL A 34 -4.26 -12.54 8.17
CA VAL A 34 -4.95 -13.84 8.10
C VAL A 34 -4.13 -14.75 7.20
N ARG A 35 -3.37 -15.65 7.79
CA ARG A 35 -2.47 -16.56 7.08
C ARG A 35 -3.27 -17.58 6.29
N LYS A 36 -2.92 -17.77 5.02
CA LYS A 36 -3.65 -18.63 4.08
C LYS A 36 -5.15 -18.32 4.02
N GLY A 37 -5.53 -17.07 4.29
CA GLY A 37 -6.93 -16.66 4.43
C GLY A 37 -7.74 -16.91 3.16
N MET A 38 -7.14 -16.79 1.99
CA MET A 38 -7.81 -17.12 0.72
C MET A 38 -8.03 -18.63 0.56
N GLN A 39 -7.11 -19.47 1.01
CA GLN A 39 -7.27 -20.92 0.96
C GLN A 39 -8.37 -21.37 1.93
N ASP A 40 -8.39 -20.81 3.15
CA ASP A 40 -9.47 -21.05 4.12
C ASP A 40 -10.84 -20.57 3.61
N LEU A 41 -10.86 -19.61 2.68
CA LEU A 41 -12.05 -19.11 1.99
C LEU A 41 -12.31 -19.80 0.63
N GLU A 42 -11.50 -20.80 0.25
CA GLU A 42 -11.54 -21.49 -1.06
C GLU A 42 -11.48 -20.53 -2.27
N LEU A 43 -10.83 -19.38 -2.10
CA LEU A 43 -10.79 -18.27 -3.06
C LEU A 43 -9.47 -18.19 -3.85
N PHE A 44 -8.40 -18.82 -3.34
CA PHE A 44 -7.05 -18.62 -3.87
C PHE A 44 -6.95 -18.96 -5.36
N ASP A 45 -7.36 -20.17 -5.74
CA ASP A 45 -7.32 -20.62 -7.14
C ASP A 45 -8.18 -19.74 -8.05
N GLN A 46 -9.37 -19.34 -7.60
CA GLN A 46 -10.25 -18.45 -8.37
C GLN A 46 -9.63 -17.06 -8.61
N SER A 47 -8.81 -16.58 -7.68
CA SER A 47 -8.15 -15.28 -7.81
C SER A 47 -6.92 -15.34 -8.70
N VAL A 48 -6.21 -16.47 -8.71
CA VAL A 48 -5.16 -16.75 -9.70
C VAL A 48 -5.78 -16.88 -11.08
N ASP A 49 -6.83 -17.70 -11.22
CA ASP A 49 -7.52 -17.89 -12.50
C ASP A 49 -8.13 -16.60 -13.03
N LEU A 50 -8.64 -15.70 -12.18
CA LEU A 50 -9.04 -14.34 -12.58
C LEU A 50 -7.91 -13.62 -13.33
N VAL A 51 -6.70 -13.64 -12.79
CA VAL A 51 -5.53 -12.97 -13.40
C VAL A 51 -5.14 -13.67 -14.70
N ILE A 52 -5.08 -15.00 -14.71
CA ILE A 52 -4.75 -15.80 -15.90
C ILE A 52 -5.78 -15.58 -17.01
N ASN A 53 -7.07 -15.57 -16.69
CA ASN A 53 -8.15 -15.34 -17.65
C ASN A 53 -8.11 -13.91 -18.23
N SER A 54 -7.75 -12.91 -17.42
CA SER A 54 -7.53 -11.56 -17.92
C SER A 54 -6.33 -11.45 -18.86
N ILE A 55 -5.29 -12.27 -18.65
CA ILE A 55 -4.15 -12.37 -19.57
C ILE A 55 -4.56 -13.10 -20.85
N ASP A 56 -5.28 -14.22 -20.74
CA ASP A 56 -5.78 -14.98 -21.91
C ASP A 56 -6.62 -14.09 -22.83
N ALA A 57 -7.56 -13.34 -22.25
CA ALA A 57 -8.46 -12.45 -23.00
C ALA A 57 -7.74 -11.30 -23.74
N VAL A 58 -6.53 -10.93 -23.32
CA VAL A 58 -5.78 -9.76 -23.86
C VAL A 58 -4.57 -10.18 -24.69
N CYS A 59 -3.85 -11.19 -24.22
CA CYS A 59 -2.55 -11.63 -24.73
C CYS A 59 -2.63 -12.99 -25.46
N GLY A 60 -3.73 -13.73 -25.32
CA GLY A 60 -3.92 -15.06 -25.90
C GLY A 60 -3.47 -16.21 -25.01
N SER A 61 -3.94 -17.41 -25.35
CA SER A 61 -3.82 -18.61 -24.51
C SER A 61 -2.39 -19.10 -24.29
N ASP A 62 -1.50 -18.91 -25.25
CA ASP A 62 -0.09 -19.31 -25.10
C ASP A 62 0.61 -18.50 -24.00
N VAL A 63 0.35 -17.18 -23.95
CA VAL A 63 0.90 -16.28 -22.92
C VAL A 63 0.30 -16.61 -21.55
N ALA A 64 -1.02 -16.81 -21.49
CA ALA A 64 -1.71 -17.19 -20.26
C ALA A 64 -1.20 -18.53 -19.70
N ALA A 65 -0.99 -19.53 -20.57
CA ALA A 65 -0.42 -20.81 -20.19
C ALA A 65 1.02 -20.68 -19.68
N ALA A 66 1.84 -19.80 -20.28
CA ALA A 66 3.19 -19.53 -19.82
C ALA A 66 3.21 -18.89 -18.42
N VAL A 67 2.35 -17.89 -18.16
CA VAL A 67 2.21 -17.29 -16.83
C VAL A 67 1.67 -18.31 -15.82
N LYS A 68 0.68 -19.13 -16.19
CA LYS A 68 0.13 -20.16 -15.30
C LYS A 68 1.20 -21.18 -14.89
N ARG A 69 2.11 -21.53 -15.80
CA ARG A 69 3.24 -22.43 -15.53
C ARG A 69 4.29 -21.79 -14.62
N ASP A 70 4.63 -20.53 -14.87
CA ASP A 70 5.77 -19.86 -14.23
C ASP A 70 5.39 -19.03 -12.99
N GLY A 71 4.09 -18.88 -12.71
CA GLY A 71 3.55 -18.08 -11.60
C GLY A 71 3.13 -16.67 -12.01
N VAL A 72 2.16 -16.11 -11.29
CA VAL A 72 1.67 -14.73 -11.53
C VAL A 72 2.74 -13.67 -11.21
N GLU A 73 3.73 -14.03 -10.42
CA GLU A 73 4.93 -13.25 -10.14
C GLU A 73 5.75 -13.02 -11.41
N LYS A 74 5.64 -13.89 -12.42
CA LYS A 74 6.39 -13.79 -13.68
C LYS A 74 5.57 -13.20 -14.82
N ILE A 75 4.46 -12.50 -14.54
CA ILE A 75 3.67 -11.77 -15.56
C ILE A 75 4.56 -10.86 -16.41
N HIS A 76 5.53 -10.15 -15.82
CA HIS A 76 6.39 -9.22 -16.54
C HIS A 76 7.38 -9.89 -17.51
N VAL A 77 7.57 -11.21 -17.41
CA VAL A 77 8.41 -11.99 -18.34
C VAL A 77 7.64 -12.33 -19.61
N HIS A 78 6.32 -12.55 -19.49
CA HIS A 78 5.48 -13.08 -20.57
C HIS A 78 4.55 -12.04 -21.20
N VAL A 79 4.10 -11.05 -20.43
CA VAL A 79 3.18 -9.99 -20.89
C VAL A 79 3.98 -8.75 -21.26
N ALA A 80 3.84 -8.33 -22.52
CA ALA A 80 4.48 -7.11 -22.99
C ALA A 80 3.94 -5.88 -22.26
N LEU A 81 4.81 -4.88 -22.00
CA LEU A 81 4.45 -3.72 -21.17
C LEU A 81 3.29 -2.89 -21.73
N ASP A 82 3.13 -2.85 -23.05
CA ASP A 82 2.02 -2.16 -23.72
C ASP A 82 0.65 -2.88 -23.55
N GLN A 83 0.66 -4.16 -23.16
CA GLN A 83 -0.55 -4.94 -22.90
C GLN A 83 -1.00 -4.89 -21.43
N VAL A 84 -0.11 -4.51 -20.51
CA VAL A 84 -0.35 -4.55 -19.05
C VAL A 84 -1.57 -3.71 -18.64
N GLU A 85 -1.76 -2.53 -19.22
CA GLU A 85 -2.92 -1.69 -18.93
C GLU A 85 -4.23 -2.38 -19.32
N ALA A 86 -4.26 -3.10 -20.44
CA ALA A 86 -5.43 -3.83 -20.90
C ALA A 86 -5.73 -5.04 -20.00
N VAL A 87 -4.70 -5.79 -19.58
CA VAL A 87 -4.83 -6.88 -18.59
C VAL A 87 -5.41 -6.35 -17.28
N TYR A 88 -4.85 -5.26 -16.75
CA TYR A 88 -5.36 -4.58 -15.56
C TYR A 88 -6.82 -4.14 -15.72
N ALA A 89 -7.17 -3.53 -16.86
CA ALA A 89 -8.53 -3.06 -17.13
C ALA A 89 -9.53 -4.23 -17.20
N ASN A 90 -9.15 -5.35 -17.82
CA ASN A 90 -9.97 -6.55 -17.89
C ASN A 90 -10.23 -7.14 -16.49
N ALA A 91 -9.18 -7.35 -15.70
CA ALA A 91 -9.29 -7.87 -14.33
C ALA A 91 -10.17 -6.97 -13.45
N ARG A 92 -10.10 -5.65 -13.64
CA ARG A 92 -10.93 -4.69 -12.91
C ARG A 92 -12.42 -4.78 -13.18
N VAL A 93 -12.82 -5.11 -14.40
CA VAL A 93 -14.24 -5.31 -14.74
C VAL A 93 -14.78 -6.48 -13.93
N GLU A 94 -14.05 -7.58 -13.90
CA GLU A 94 -14.42 -8.78 -13.18
C GLU A 94 -14.43 -8.55 -11.66
N LEU A 95 -13.41 -7.89 -11.11
CA LEU A 95 -13.36 -7.52 -9.70
C LEU A 95 -14.55 -6.65 -9.27
N ALA A 96 -14.92 -5.63 -10.06
CA ALA A 96 -16.05 -4.75 -9.74
C ALA A 96 -17.40 -5.50 -9.67
N LEU A 97 -17.50 -6.66 -10.31
CA LEU A 97 -18.71 -7.48 -10.34
C LEU A 97 -18.81 -8.46 -9.15
N LYS A 98 -17.68 -8.97 -8.65
CA LYS A 98 -17.65 -10.09 -7.69
C LYS A 98 -16.99 -9.75 -6.35
N MET A 99 -15.95 -8.93 -6.37
CA MET A 99 -15.10 -8.69 -5.21
C MET A 99 -15.80 -8.00 -4.02
N PRO A 100 -16.84 -7.15 -4.19
CA PRO A 100 -17.64 -6.69 -3.06
C PRO A 100 -18.30 -7.85 -2.29
N ALA A 101 -18.80 -8.87 -2.97
CA ALA A 101 -19.38 -10.04 -2.32
C ALA A 101 -18.32 -10.86 -1.58
N VAL A 102 -17.15 -11.06 -2.20
CA VAL A 102 -15.99 -11.69 -1.57
C VAL A 102 -15.60 -10.96 -0.28
N THR A 103 -15.49 -9.63 -0.35
CA THR A 103 -15.09 -8.81 0.80
C THR A 103 -16.10 -8.90 1.93
N ALA A 104 -17.40 -8.89 1.62
CA ALA A 104 -18.44 -9.12 2.63
C ALA A 104 -18.26 -10.46 3.32
N LYS A 105 -18.10 -11.55 2.56
CA LYS A 105 -17.91 -12.90 3.12
C LYS A 105 -16.63 -13.03 3.94
N THR A 106 -15.54 -12.38 3.54
CA THR A 106 -14.30 -12.35 4.32
C THR A 106 -14.55 -11.76 5.71
N PHE A 107 -15.18 -10.58 5.81
CA PHE A 107 -15.41 -9.94 7.12
C PHE A 107 -16.46 -10.66 7.97
N GLU A 108 -17.50 -11.23 7.36
CA GLU A 108 -18.45 -12.08 8.08
C GLU A 108 -17.76 -13.33 8.67
N SER A 109 -16.87 -13.96 7.90
CA SER A 109 -16.08 -15.12 8.36
C SER A 109 -15.06 -14.76 9.45
N LEU A 110 -14.66 -13.48 9.49
CA LEU A 110 -13.82 -12.90 10.54
C LEU A 110 -14.63 -12.30 11.71
N GLY A 111 -15.90 -12.69 11.84
CA GLY A 111 -16.68 -12.43 13.05
C GLY A 111 -17.50 -11.14 13.05
N VAL A 112 -17.56 -10.39 11.94
CA VAL A 112 -18.46 -9.24 11.82
C VAL A 112 -19.90 -9.73 11.67
N LYS A 113 -20.74 -9.47 12.68
CA LYS A 113 -22.12 -10.01 12.77
C LYS A 113 -23.19 -9.00 12.39
N GLN A 114 -22.89 -7.70 12.55
CA GLN A 114 -23.78 -6.61 12.15
C GLN A 114 -23.76 -6.39 10.65
N ASP A 115 -24.76 -5.71 10.09
CA ASP A 115 -24.69 -5.24 8.70
C ASP A 115 -23.68 -4.08 8.62
N PHE A 116 -22.81 -4.10 7.61
CA PHE A 116 -21.75 -3.10 7.39
C PHE A 116 -21.72 -2.63 5.93
N TYR A 117 -20.84 -1.68 5.62
CA TYR A 117 -20.73 -1.08 4.29
C TYR A 117 -19.53 -1.64 3.55
N VAL A 118 -19.73 -2.13 2.33
CA VAL A 118 -18.68 -2.70 1.47
C VAL A 118 -18.49 -1.85 0.24
N HIS A 119 -17.26 -1.42 -0.02
CA HIS A 119 -16.96 -0.56 -1.16
C HIS A 119 -17.22 -1.27 -2.49
N ASP A 120 -17.72 -0.53 -3.48
CA ASP A 120 -18.13 -1.10 -4.77
C ASP A 120 -16.97 -1.39 -5.73
N ALA A 121 -15.87 -0.65 -5.61
CA ALA A 121 -14.72 -0.80 -6.48
C ALA A 121 -13.57 -1.51 -5.78
N SER A 122 -13.13 -2.61 -6.37
CA SER A 122 -11.92 -3.30 -5.95
C SER A 122 -10.81 -3.06 -6.96
N LEU A 123 -9.57 -3.15 -6.47
CA LEU A 123 -8.37 -2.90 -7.25
C LEU A 123 -7.56 -4.17 -7.34
N ILE A 124 -6.95 -4.39 -8.51
CA ILE A 124 -5.76 -5.23 -8.61
C ILE A 124 -4.55 -4.31 -8.74
N ARG A 125 -3.48 -4.66 -8.06
CA ARG A 125 -2.18 -4.00 -8.17
C ARG A 125 -1.24 -4.97 -8.88
N LEU A 126 -0.71 -4.56 -10.02
CA LEU A 126 0.28 -5.30 -10.81
C LEU A 126 1.58 -4.52 -10.76
N MET A 127 2.29 -4.64 -9.65
CA MET A 127 3.47 -3.85 -9.35
C MET A 127 4.71 -4.62 -9.83
N MET A 128 5.03 -4.46 -11.11
CA MET A 128 6.19 -5.10 -11.73
C MET A 128 7.52 -4.59 -11.16
N PRO A 129 8.63 -5.33 -11.33
CA PRO A 129 9.97 -4.85 -10.99
C PRO A 129 10.23 -3.45 -11.54
N TYR A 130 10.80 -2.57 -10.71
CA TYR A 130 11.02 -1.18 -11.09
C TYR A 130 11.86 -1.04 -12.35
N ASP A 131 12.91 -1.86 -12.45
CA ASP A 131 13.84 -1.88 -13.59
C ASP A 131 13.13 -2.23 -14.90
N VAL A 132 12.17 -3.17 -14.85
CA VAL A 132 11.32 -3.52 -16.00
C VAL A 132 10.43 -2.35 -16.40
N MET A 133 9.84 -1.65 -15.41
CA MET A 133 8.88 -0.58 -15.66
C MET A 133 9.50 0.78 -15.98
N LYS A 134 10.82 0.95 -15.82
CA LYS A 134 11.51 2.25 -15.90
C LYS A 134 11.13 3.05 -17.15
N SER A 135 11.09 2.40 -18.31
CA SER A 135 10.79 3.04 -19.60
C SER A 135 9.34 3.51 -19.74
N LYS A 136 8.42 2.98 -18.93
CA LYS A 136 6.97 3.23 -18.99
C LYS A 136 6.41 3.97 -17.78
N GLN A 137 7.25 4.33 -16.79
CA GLN A 137 6.82 5.01 -15.55
C GLN A 137 5.92 6.21 -15.83
N LYS A 138 6.31 7.09 -16.77
CA LYS A 138 5.54 8.30 -17.12
C LYS A 138 4.18 7.99 -17.74
N GLU A 139 4.10 6.99 -18.60
CA GLU A 139 2.86 6.56 -19.27
C GLU A 139 1.85 6.01 -18.27
N PHE A 140 2.34 5.30 -17.24
CA PHE A 140 1.52 4.70 -16.21
C PHE A 140 1.32 5.57 -14.95
N GLN A 141 1.69 6.85 -14.98
CA GLN A 141 1.41 7.78 -13.87
C GLN A 141 -0.09 7.91 -13.58
N LYS A 142 -0.95 7.82 -14.60
CA LYS A 142 -2.42 7.78 -14.43
C LYS A 142 -2.91 6.58 -13.60
N HIS A 143 -2.08 5.56 -13.44
CA HIS A 143 -2.35 4.33 -12.68
C HIS A 143 -1.56 4.29 -11.36
N LEU A 144 -1.31 5.45 -10.76
CA LEU A 144 -0.67 5.59 -9.45
C LEU A 144 -1.28 4.65 -8.40
N GLY A 145 -0.42 3.92 -7.70
CA GLY A 145 -0.79 2.91 -6.71
C GLY A 145 -1.34 1.60 -7.29
N LYS A 146 -1.56 1.50 -8.61
CA LYS A 146 -2.05 0.27 -9.26
C LYS A 146 -0.98 -0.41 -10.09
N LEU A 147 -0.31 0.36 -10.96
CA LEU A 147 0.79 -0.09 -11.82
C LEU A 147 2.11 0.63 -11.50
N THR A 148 2.05 1.78 -10.83
CA THR A 148 3.20 2.60 -10.44
C THR A 148 3.15 2.92 -8.94
N LEU A 149 4.30 3.30 -8.39
CA LEU A 149 4.50 3.54 -6.96
C LEU A 149 3.64 4.70 -6.46
N HIS A 150 2.95 4.50 -5.34
CA HIS A 150 2.36 5.61 -4.58
C HIS A 150 3.29 5.98 -3.41
N GLY A 151 3.65 7.26 -3.30
CA GLY A 151 4.36 7.78 -2.13
C GLY A 151 3.52 7.71 -0.85
N PRO A 152 4.12 8.05 0.31
CA PRO A 152 3.42 8.12 1.58
C PRO A 152 2.13 8.93 1.51
N HIS A 153 1.04 8.34 2.00
CA HIS A 153 -0.26 8.98 2.06
C HIS A 153 -1.15 8.36 3.15
N HIS A 154 -2.17 9.10 3.56
CA HIS A 154 -3.39 8.50 4.09
C HIS A 154 -4.39 8.32 2.96
N ASP A 155 -5.22 7.29 3.07
CA ASP A 155 -6.28 7.02 2.09
C ASP A 155 -7.29 8.18 2.00
N HIS A 156 -7.54 8.90 3.11
CA HIS A 156 -8.49 10.01 3.14
C HIS A 156 -8.05 11.21 2.28
N TYR A 157 -6.77 11.31 1.91
CA TYR A 157 -6.30 12.30 0.91
C TYR A 157 -6.95 12.08 -0.46
N GLN A 158 -7.39 10.85 -0.74
CA GLN A 158 -8.12 10.47 -1.95
C GLN A 158 -9.64 10.40 -1.71
N ASN A 159 -10.12 11.03 -0.63
CA ASN A 159 -11.51 11.01 -0.19
C ASN A 159 -12.04 9.60 0.14
N VAL A 160 -11.18 8.68 0.55
CA VAL A 160 -11.61 7.44 1.21
C VAL A 160 -12.12 7.80 2.62
N PRO A 161 -13.13 7.09 3.15
CA PRO A 161 -13.61 7.33 4.51
C PRO A 161 -12.52 7.17 5.57
N ILE A 162 -12.55 8.04 6.58
CA ILE A 162 -11.59 8.02 7.70
C ILE A 162 -11.77 6.80 8.61
N ASN A 163 -12.97 6.21 8.60
CA ASN A 163 -13.35 5.03 9.38
C ASN A 163 -13.34 3.74 8.52
N ALA A 164 -12.59 3.72 7.42
CA ALA A 164 -12.50 2.56 6.56
C ALA A 164 -11.49 1.52 7.07
N ILE A 165 -11.77 0.25 6.82
CA ILE A 165 -10.87 -0.87 7.04
C ILE A 165 -10.57 -1.47 5.67
N ASN A 166 -9.30 -1.57 5.31
CA ASN A 166 -8.85 -2.12 4.05
C ASN A 166 -8.53 -3.61 4.17
N THR A 167 -8.74 -4.34 3.08
CA THR A 167 -8.13 -5.63 2.81
C THR A 167 -7.08 -5.47 1.72
N TRP A 168 -5.93 -6.11 1.91
CA TRP A 168 -4.84 -6.16 0.94
C TRP A 168 -4.34 -7.59 0.85
N THR A 169 -4.66 -8.27 -0.24
CA THR A 169 -4.65 -9.73 -0.34
C THR A 169 -3.60 -10.19 -1.36
N ALA A 170 -2.63 -10.97 -0.89
CA ALA A 170 -1.52 -11.46 -1.71
C ALA A 170 -2.01 -12.56 -2.67
N VAL A 171 -1.99 -12.30 -3.98
CA VAL A 171 -2.20 -13.35 -5.00
C VAL A 171 -0.85 -13.95 -5.40
N GLY A 172 0.19 -13.12 -5.47
CA GLY A 172 1.59 -13.55 -5.54
C GLY A 172 2.36 -13.14 -4.29
N ARG A 173 3.59 -13.64 -4.16
CA ARG A 173 4.45 -13.42 -3.00
C ARG A 173 4.72 -11.93 -2.72
N VAL A 174 4.68 -11.56 -1.44
CA VAL A 174 5.03 -10.22 -0.96
C VAL A 174 6.11 -10.31 0.11
N ASP A 175 7.13 -9.47 -0.03
CA ASP A 175 8.18 -9.34 0.99
C ASP A 175 8.58 -7.87 1.24
N SER A 176 9.60 -7.70 2.07
CA SER A 176 10.17 -6.39 2.42
C SER A 176 10.68 -5.57 1.24
N ASP A 177 10.93 -6.18 0.08
CA ASP A 177 11.52 -5.55 -1.10
C ASP A 177 10.54 -5.31 -2.25
N ASN A 178 9.30 -5.81 -2.14
CA ASN A 178 8.23 -5.48 -3.09
C ASN A 178 6.93 -4.96 -2.44
N GLY A 179 6.81 -5.02 -1.12
CA GLY A 179 5.56 -4.88 -0.38
C GLY A 179 5.06 -3.46 -0.11
N MET A 180 4.29 -3.32 0.96
CA MET A 180 3.76 -2.04 1.43
C MET A 180 4.53 -1.61 2.67
N LEU A 181 4.79 -0.31 2.77
CA LEU A 181 5.39 0.31 3.95
C LEU A 181 4.25 0.90 4.79
N ILE A 182 4.16 0.50 6.06
CA ILE A 182 3.26 1.12 7.05
C ILE A 182 4.10 1.94 8.03
N PHE A 183 3.72 3.18 8.32
CA PHE A 183 4.47 4.08 9.19
C PHE A 183 3.80 4.20 10.58
N PRO A 184 4.20 3.39 11.58
CA PRO A 184 3.54 3.37 12.89
C PRO A 184 3.79 4.65 13.72
N ASP A 185 4.94 5.30 13.58
CA ASP A 185 5.31 6.51 14.36
C ASP A 185 4.41 7.73 14.09
N VAL A 186 3.64 7.66 13.01
CA VAL A 186 2.68 8.67 12.59
C VAL A 186 1.24 8.16 12.61
N TRP A 187 0.99 6.99 13.22
CA TRP A 187 -0.37 6.53 13.50
C TRP A 187 -1.15 7.58 14.31
N GLY A 188 -2.35 7.92 13.82
CA GLY A 188 -3.20 8.94 14.44
C GLY A 188 -2.81 10.40 14.16
N LYS A 189 -1.70 10.65 13.45
CA LYS A 189 -1.33 11.99 12.97
C LYS A 189 -1.95 12.23 11.59
N ASN A 190 -2.20 13.49 11.24
CA ASN A 190 -2.62 13.92 9.90
C ASN A 190 -1.59 14.94 9.39
N LEU A 191 -0.61 14.48 8.64
CA LEU A 191 0.55 15.29 8.28
C LEU A 191 0.19 16.35 7.21
N PRO A 192 0.82 17.53 7.25
CA PRO A 192 0.56 18.60 6.29
C PRO A 192 0.93 18.20 4.86
N LEU A 193 0.14 18.69 3.91
CA LEU A 193 0.32 18.46 2.48
C LEU A 193 0.88 19.69 1.77
N GLU A 194 1.71 19.45 0.76
CA GLU A 194 2.16 20.44 -0.21
C GLU A 194 1.96 19.86 -1.62
N ASN A 195 1.21 20.57 -2.48
CA ASN A 195 0.89 20.13 -3.85
C ASN A 195 0.22 18.73 -3.94
N GLY A 196 -0.52 18.32 -2.91
CA GLY A 196 -1.21 17.03 -2.87
C GLY A 196 -0.34 15.86 -2.40
N GLU A 197 0.91 16.11 -2.03
CA GLU A 197 1.83 15.14 -1.42
C GLU A 197 2.19 15.56 0.01
N ILE A 198 2.74 14.65 0.80
CA ILE A 198 3.22 15.00 2.14
C ILE A 198 4.38 15.97 2.03
N ARG A 199 4.38 17.00 2.89
CA ARG A 199 5.48 17.97 2.96
C ARG A 199 6.79 17.24 3.25
N GLN A 200 7.85 17.57 2.51
CA GLN A 200 9.10 16.81 2.48
C GLN A 200 9.94 16.88 3.78
N ASP A 201 9.57 17.75 4.72
CA ASP A 201 10.19 17.92 6.03
C ASP A 201 9.54 17.05 7.12
N GLN A 202 8.47 16.32 6.81
CA GLN A 202 7.79 15.46 7.76
C GLN A 202 8.58 14.17 7.98
N TYR A 203 8.93 13.89 9.23
CA TYR A 203 9.52 12.61 9.61
C TYR A 203 8.42 11.55 9.69
N LEU A 204 8.62 10.40 9.06
CA LEU A 204 7.64 9.32 9.03
C LEU A 204 7.99 8.15 9.96
N GLY A 205 9.22 8.12 10.49
CA GLY A 205 9.71 6.99 11.28
C GLY A 205 10.18 5.81 10.43
N LYS A 206 10.62 4.76 11.12
CA LYS A 206 10.96 3.47 10.48
C LYS A 206 9.67 2.73 10.11
N PRO A 207 9.42 2.41 8.83
CA PRO A 207 8.22 1.70 8.44
C PRO A 207 8.28 0.22 8.83
N LEU A 208 7.12 -0.37 9.08
CA LEU A 208 6.91 -1.81 9.07
C LEU A 208 6.77 -2.28 7.62
N ALA A 209 7.56 -3.28 7.24
CA ALA A 209 7.44 -4.00 5.99
C ALA A 209 7.02 -5.45 6.28
N LEU A 210 6.01 -5.93 5.57
CA LEU A 210 5.34 -7.19 5.86
C LEU A 210 5.72 -8.27 4.85
N ASN A 211 5.93 -9.49 5.34
CA ASN A 211 6.03 -10.68 4.50
C ASN A 211 4.68 -11.39 4.47
N MET A 212 4.19 -11.66 3.26
CA MET A 212 2.93 -12.36 3.02
C MET A 212 3.12 -13.42 1.96
N ASP A 213 2.75 -14.65 2.30
CA ASP A 213 2.72 -15.74 1.33
C ASP A 213 1.50 -15.59 0.41
N PRO A 214 1.52 -16.16 -0.81
CA PRO A 214 0.34 -16.22 -1.66
C PRO A 214 -0.88 -16.79 -0.90
N GLY A 215 -1.94 -16.01 -0.84
CA GLY A 215 -3.18 -16.33 -0.13
C GLY A 215 -3.37 -15.64 1.22
N ASP A 216 -2.34 -14.99 1.75
CA ASP A 216 -2.46 -14.18 2.97
C ASP A 216 -3.32 -12.93 2.73
N ILE A 217 -4.09 -12.54 3.75
CA ILE A 217 -4.93 -11.33 3.73
C ILE A 217 -4.46 -10.39 4.83
N LEU A 218 -3.98 -9.21 4.44
CA LEU A 218 -3.70 -8.12 5.37
C LEU A 218 -4.97 -7.29 5.58
N ILE A 219 -5.28 -7.00 6.84
CA ILE A 219 -6.37 -6.13 7.27
C ILE A 219 -5.78 -5.02 8.12
N PHE A 220 -6.08 -3.78 7.74
CA PHE A 220 -5.55 -2.59 8.41
C PHE A 220 -6.51 -1.42 8.27
N HIS A 221 -6.44 -0.49 9.22
CA HIS A 221 -7.25 0.72 9.21
C HIS A 221 -6.75 1.74 8.17
N SER A 222 -7.65 2.44 7.48
CA SER A 222 -7.31 3.41 6.41
C SER A 222 -6.52 4.62 6.91
N ASN A 223 -6.57 4.89 8.22
CA ASN A 223 -5.79 5.94 8.87
C ASN A 223 -4.30 5.62 9.03
N HIS A 224 -3.84 4.42 8.68
CA HIS A 224 -2.40 4.20 8.60
C HIS A 224 -1.81 5.04 7.48
N MET A 225 -0.76 5.79 7.79
CA MET A 225 0.10 6.31 6.73
C MET A 225 0.84 5.14 6.10
N HIS A 226 0.82 5.08 4.78
CA HIS A 226 1.44 3.99 4.06
C HIS A 226 1.94 4.39 2.68
N ALA A 227 2.85 3.59 2.13
CA ALA A 227 3.44 3.81 0.81
C ALA A 227 3.66 2.48 0.07
N SER A 228 3.78 2.57 -1.26
CA SER A 228 4.29 1.45 -2.05
C SER A 228 5.81 1.38 -1.90
N ARG A 229 6.32 0.24 -1.42
CA ARG A 229 7.75 -0.09 -1.56
C ARG A 229 8.10 -0.11 -3.05
N ILE A 230 9.24 0.47 -3.39
CA ILE A 230 9.83 0.27 -4.71
C ILE A 230 10.12 -1.21 -4.91
N ASN A 231 9.59 -1.81 -5.98
CA ASN A 231 9.81 -3.22 -6.24
C ASN A 231 11.21 -3.44 -6.80
N SER A 232 12.16 -3.84 -5.94
CA SER A 232 13.53 -4.17 -6.30
C SER A 232 13.77 -5.67 -6.52
N THR A 233 12.71 -6.48 -6.51
CA THR A 233 12.78 -7.91 -6.79
C THR A 233 12.69 -8.20 -8.29
N ASP A 234 12.85 -9.47 -8.67
CA ASP A 234 12.57 -9.98 -10.01
C ASP A 234 11.16 -10.59 -10.11
N GLU A 235 10.24 -10.21 -9.22
CA GLU A 235 8.86 -10.70 -9.15
C GLU A 235 7.87 -9.54 -9.29
N THR A 236 6.82 -9.72 -10.09
CA THR A 236 5.67 -8.83 -10.09
C THR A 236 4.85 -9.07 -8.83
N ARG A 237 4.69 -8.04 -8.00
CA ARG A 237 3.73 -8.12 -6.90
C ARG A 237 2.30 -8.01 -7.44
N VAL A 238 1.51 -9.07 -7.20
CA VAL A 238 0.09 -9.17 -7.59
C VAL A 238 -0.78 -9.21 -6.35
N VAL A 239 -1.59 -8.15 -6.16
CA VAL A 239 -2.39 -8.00 -4.94
C VAL A 239 -3.78 -7.45 -5.24
N LEU A 240 -4.80 -8.00 -4.58
CA LEU A 240 -6.17 -7.49 -4.59
C LEU A 240 -6.38 -6.55 -3.41
N THR A 241 -7.15 -5.47 -3.61
CA THR A 241 -7.51 -4.53 -2.54
C THR A 241 -9.00 -4.24 -2.57
N ASN A 242 -9.64 -4.30 -1.41
CA ASN A 242 -10.96 -3.71 -1.19
C ASN A 242 -11.06 -3.13 0.22
N ARG A 243 -12.24 -2.64 0.60
CA ARG A 243 -12.45 -2.04 1.92
C ARG A 243 -13.89 -2.10 2.38
N ILE A 244 -14.06 -1.93 3.68
CA ILE A 244 -15.36 -1.79 4.35
C ILE A 244 -15.38 -0.58 5.28
N CYS A 245 -16.57 -0.18 5.72
CA CYS A 245 -16.79 0.60 6.93
C CYS A 245 -17.78 -0.17 7.81
N LEU A 246 -17.48 -0.33 9.10
CA LEU A 246 -18.39 -1.01 10.04
C LEU A 246 -19.65 -0.20 10.28
N ASP A 247 -19.50 1.12 10.33
CA ASP A 247 -20.58 2.10 10.41
C ASP A 247 -20.67 2.92 9.11
N LYS A 248 -21.59 3.88 9.08
CA LYS A 248 -21.78 4.75 7.91
C LYS A 248 -20.43 5.40 7.52
N PRO A 249 -20.02 5.34 6.24
CA PRO A 249 -18.80 5.96 5.75
C PRO A 249 -18.68 7.45 6.11
N GLU A 250 -17.56 7.82 6.74
CA GLU A 250 -17.22 9.19 7.14
C GLU A 250 -16.20 9.81 6.18
N TYR A 251 -16.67 10.63 5.24
CA TYR A 251 -15.81 11.26 4.24
C TYR A 251 -15.24 12.59 4.70
N PRO A 252 -13.97 12.90 4.36
CA PRO A 252 -13.48 14.27 4.40
C PRO A 252 -14.34 15.20 3.54
N ASP A 253 -14.59 14.83 2.29
CA ASP A 253 -15.47 15.56 1.37
C ASP A 253 -16.76 14.77 1.12
N ALA A 254 -17.79 15.11 1.89
CA ALA A 254 -19.12 14.51 1.80
C ALA A 254 -19.85 14.78 0.46
N ALA A 255 -19.36 15.70 -0.38
CA ALA A 255 -19.95 16.01 -1.68
C ALA A 255 -19.48 15.05 -2.80
N ARG A 256 -18.42 14.28 -2.55
CA ARG A 256 -17.87 13.28 -3.49
C ARG A 256 -17.85 11.88 -2.88
N PRO A 257 -19.00 11.37 -2.41
CA PRO A 257 -19.02 10.07 -1.76
C PRO A 257 -18.69 8.97 -2.76
N GLN A 258 -17.92 7.99 -2.28
CA GLN A 258 -17.71 6.72 -2.97
C GLN A 258 -18.95 5.83 -2.80
N LYS A 259 -19.11 4.83 -3.65
CA LYS A 259 -20.28 3.95 -3.58
C LYS A 259 -19.98 2.75 -2.69
N TYR A 260 -20.90 2.49 -1.75
CA TYR A 260 -20.84 1.36 -0.83
C TYR A 260 -22.15 0.56 -0.89
N PHE A 261 -22.05 -0.76 -0.92
CA PHE A 261 -23.15 -1.69 -0.71
C PHE A 261 -23.33 -1.98 0.77
N LEU A 262 -24.54 -2.35 1.19
CA LEU A 262 -24.71 -3.00 2.50
C LEU A 262 -24.22 -4.45 2.39
N SER A 263 -23.62 -5.02 3.43
CA SER A 263 -23.20 -6.42 3.45
C SER A 263 -24.39 -7.36 3.22
N SER A 264 -25.58 -6.99 3.71
CA SER A 264 -26.85 -7.65 3.43
C SER A 264 -27.34 -7.57 1.96
N ALA A 265 -26.59 -6.91 1.08
CA ALA A 265 -26.79 -6.98 -0.36
C ALA A 265 -26.33 -8.31 -0.97
N PHE A 266 -25.46 -9.04 -0.27
CA PHE A 266 -24.82 -10.26 -0.79
C PHE A 266 -25.45 -11.53 -0.20
N PRO A 267 -25.49 -12.66 -0.94
CA PRO A 267 -26.11 -13.89 -0.45
C PRO A 267 -25.39 -14.47 0.77
N ALA A 268 -26.13 -14.86 1.83
CA ALA A 268 -25.55 -15.39 3.07
C ALA A 268 -24.66 -16.63 2.84
N GLY A 269 -25.17 -17.64 2.12
CA GLY A 269 -24.44 -18.87 1.78
C GLY A 269 -23.75 -18.81 0.41
N LEU A 270 -23.13 -17.68 0.06
CA LEU A 270 -22.36 -17.58 -1.18
C LEU A 270 -21.14 -18.51 -1.10
N ASP A 271 -21.08 -19.47 -2.02
CA ASP A 271 -19.90 -20.29 -2.26
C ASP A 271 -18.81 -19.46 -2.96
N LEU A 272 -17.69 -19.27 -2.28
CA LEU A 272 -16.57 -18.49 -2.81
C LEU A 272 -15.70 -19.28 -3.79
N SER A 273 -15.74 -20.61 -3.76
CA SER A 273 -14.95 -21.47 -4.65
C SER A 273 -15.34 -21.34 -6.13
N THR A 274 -16.53 -20.78 -6.39
CA THR A 274 -17.06 -20.58 -7.75
C THR A 274 -17.37 -19.11 -8.07
N VAL A 275 -17.05 -18.18 -7.17
CA VAL A 275 -17.55 -16.79 -7.24
C VAL A 275 -17.15 -16.07 -8.53
N PHE A 276 -15.92 -16.24 -9.01
CA PHE A 276 -15.44 -15.59 -10.23
C PHE A 276 -15.94 -16.26 -11.51
N SER A 277 -16.47 -17.49 -11.41
CA SER A 277 -17.16 -18.18 -12.50
C SER A 277 -18.62 -17.73 -12.68
N LEU A 278 -19.18 -16.99 -11.71
CA LEU A 278 -20.55 -16.48 -11.77
C LEU A 278 -20.69 -15.36 -12.82
N LYS A 279 -21.82 -15.39 -13.55
CA LYS A 279 -22.14 -14.36 -14.54
C LYS A 279 -22.64 -13.08 -13.87
N GLY A 280 -22.05 -11.95 -14.26
CA GLY A 280 -22.51 -10.63 -13.85
C GLY A 280 -22.19 -10.28 -12.40
N PHE A 281 -22.97 -9.36 -11.83
CA PHE A 281 -22.77 -8.86 -10.47
C PHE A 281 -23.36 -9.81 -9.44
N VAL A 282 -22.60 -10.10 -8.39
CA VAL A 282 -23.05 -10.94 -7.28
C VAL A 282 -23.69 -10.07 -6.20
N GLY A 283 -25.00 -10.23 -5.98
CA GLY A 283 -25.77 -9.52 -4.97
C GLY A 283 -26.81 -8.53 -5.52
N ASN A 284 -27.39 -7.71 -4.64
CA ASN A 284 -28.45 -6.77 -4.98
C ASN A 284 -27.93 -5.33 -5.14
N LYS A 285 -27.79 -4.87 -6.38
CA LYS A 285 -27.32 -3.50 -6.70
C LYS A 285 -28.15 -2.37 -6.07
N ARG A 286 -29.41 -2.62 -5.69
CA ARG A 286 -30.30 -1.62 -5.07
C ARG A 286 -30.02 -1.41 -3.58
N LYS A 287 -29.36 -2.36 -2.91
CA LYS A 287 -28.97 -2.27 -1.50
C LYS A 287 -27.60 -1.59 -1.36
N HIS A 288 -27.57 -0.29 -1.61
CA HIS A 288 -26.39 0.54 -1.45
C HIS A 288 -26.69 1.76 -0.58
N LEU A 289 -25.64 2.34 0.00
CA LEU A 289 -25.72 3.58 0.75
C LEU A 289 -26.28 4.69 -0.16
N LYS A 290 -27.43 5.24 0.22
CA LYS A 290 -27.96 6.45 -0.40
C LYS A 290 -27.26 7.64 0.23
N THR A 291 -26.41 8.30 -0.53
CA THR A 291 -25.68 9.48 -0.06
C THR A 291 -26.61 10.70 -0.09
N GLY A 292 -26.73 11.41 1.04
CA GLY A 292 -27.64 12.55 1.21
C GLY A 292 -27.07 13.88 0.68
N LEU A 293 -27.99 14.80 0.33
CA LEU A 293 -27.82 16.09 -0.36
C LEU A 293 -27.34 15.98 -1.82
N SER A 294 -28.03 16.70 -2.72
CA SER A 294 -27.70 16.71 -4.14
C SER A 294 -26.38 17.43 -4.37
N ARG A 295 -25.59 16.94 -5.34
CA ARG A 295 -24.36 17.61 -5.82
C ARG A 295 -24.60 19.09 -6.17
N ALA A 296 -25.82 19.43 -6.60
CA ALA A 296 -26.25 20.80 -6.87
C ALA A 296 -26.29 21.68 -5.60
N PHE A 297 -26.79 21.15 -4.49
CA PHE A 297 -26.81 21.87 -3.21
C PHE A 297 -25.39 22.17 -2.71
N TYR A 298 -24.50 21.18 -2.73
CA TYR A 298 -23.09 21.38 -2.38
C TYR A 298 -22.40 22.41 -3.27
N LYS A 299 -22.68 22.40 -4.59
CA LYS A 299 -22.12 23.37 -5.54
C LYS A 299 -22.60 24.81 -5.25
N THR A 300 -23.84 24.99 -4.82
CA THR A 300 -24.37 26.30 -4.44
C THR A 300 -23.80 26.76 -3.09
N ALA A 301 -23.69 25.85 -2.13
CA ALA A 301 -23.19 26.16 -0.79
C ALA A 301 -21.68 26.50 -0.79
N THR A 302 -20.87 25.78 -1.56
CA THR A 302 -19.44 26.12 -1.77
C THR A 302 -19.24 27.47 -2.45
N LYS A 303 -20.12 27.87 -3.38
CA LYS A 303 -20.08 29.21 -3.99
C LYS A 303 -20.33 30.35 -3.00
N VAL A 304 -21.03 30.08 -1.90
CA VAL A 304 -21.28 31.06 -0.83
C VAL A 304 -20.29 30.93 0.34
N GLY A 305 -19.18 30.21 0.14
CA GLY A 305 -18.08 30.12 1.11
C GLY A 305 -18.29 29.08 2.22
N LEU A 306 -19.29 28.20 2.11
CA LEU A 306 -19.45 27.08 3.04
C LEU A 306 -18.54 25.94 2.60
N ASP A 307 -17.51 25.66 3.42
CA ASP A 307 -16.68 24.47 3.27
C ASP A 307 -17.33 23.27 3.98
N PHE A 308 -17.43 22.17 3.25
CA PHE A 308 -17.95 20.90 3.75
C PHE A 308 -16.83 19.87 3.92
N ILE A 309 -15.60 20.23 3.54
CA ILE A 309 -14.43 19.39 3.71
C ILE A 309 -14.02 19.40 5.18
N LYS A 310 -13.99 18.23 5.78
CA LYS A 310 -13.59 18.02 7.16
C LYS A 310 -12.44 17.03 7.20
N TYR A 311 -11.24 17.53 6.92
CA TYR A 311 -10.04 16.76 7.22
C TYR A 311 -9.84 16.66 8.73
N PRO A 312 -9.21 15.58 9.22
CA PRO A 312 -8.67 15.55 10.56
C PRO A 312 -7.75 16.77 10.79
N THR A 313 -7.62 17.22 12.03
CA THR A 313 -6.74 18.35 12.35
C THR A 313 -5.30 18.02 11.99
N GLU A 314 -4.64 18.92 11.25
CA GLU A 314 -3.24 18.74 10.87
C GLU A 314 -2.32 18.63 12.08
N THR A 315 -1.33 17.77 11.98
CA THR A 315 -0.32 17.50 13.00
C THR A 315 1.05 17.50 12.34
N ASN A 316 1.93 18.42 12.73
CA ASN A 316 3.32 18.43 12.27
C ASN A 316 4.10 17.30 12.96
N ASN A 317 5.01 16.67 12.22
CA ASN A 317 5.97 15.69 12.74
C ASN A 317 7.38 15.95 12.21
N THR A 318 7.84 17.19 12.31
CA THR A 318 9.20 17.58 11.90
C THR A 318 10.21 17.23 12.98
N ILE A 319 11.41 16.78 12.57
CA ILE A 319 12.56 16.64 13.47
C ILE A 319 13.61 17.71 13.14
N PRO A 320 14.38 18.22 14.13
CA PRO A 320 15.49 19.11 13.86
C PRO A 320 16.55 18.42 12.99
N LEU A 321 16.98 19.07 11.92
CA LEU A 321 18.03 18.60 11.01
C LEU A 321 19.17 19.62 10.98
N GLU A 322 19.71 19.93 12.15
CA GLU A 322 20.82 20.88 12.28
C GLU A 322 22.11 20.31 11.66
N PRO A 323 22.81 21.07 10.80
CA PRO A 323 24.09 20.63 10.26
C PRO A 323 25.15 20.37 11.33
N ILE A 324 25.83 19.24 11.23
CA ILE A 324 26.99 18.88 12.06
C ILE A 324 28.26 19.05 11.21
N ALA A 325 29.21 19.83 11.73
CA ALA A 325 30.51 19.98 11.08
C ALA A 325 31.25 18.63 11.04
N ILE A 326 31.97 18.36 9.95
CA ILE A 326 32.69 17.09 9.75
C ILE A 326 33.59 16.73 10.94
N SER A 327 34.29 17.72 11.51
CA SER A 327 35.17 17.55 12.68
C SER A 327 34.46 17.14 13.97
N GLN A 328 33.13 17.21 14.03
CA GLN A 328 32.33 16.84 15.19
C GLN A 328 31.60 15.49 15.01
N LEU A 329 31.67 14.88 13.82
CA LEU A 329 30.93 13.65 13.53
C LEU A 329 31.37 12.48 14.41
N ALA A 330 32.67 12.33 14.65
CA ALA A 330 33.21 11.25 15.48
C ALA A 330 32.63 11.23 16.91
N GLU A 331 32.40 12.42 17.46
CA GLU A 331 31.87 12.61 18.82
C GLU A 331 30.33 12.55 18.86
N LYS A 332 29.66 13.14 17.86
CA LYS A 332 28.20 13.36 17.90
C LYS A 332 27.35 12.30 17.19
N LEU A 333 27.93 11.55 16.25
CA LEU A 333 27.18 10.59 15.45
C LEU A 333 27.25 9.19 16.07
N ALA A 334 26.10 8.66 16.51
CA ALA A 334 26.00 7.30 17.01
C ALA A 334 25.92 6.27 15.87
N GLU A 335 26.23 5.01 16.20
CA GLU A 335 26.12 3.88 15.27
C GLU A 335 24.67 3.74 14.78
N GLY A 336 24.47 3.66 13.46
CA GLY A 336 23.14 3.56 12.84
C GLY A 336 22.39 4.89 12.66
N ASP A 337 22.91 6.01 13.18
CA ASP A 337 22.28 7.33 13.01
C ASP A 337 22.68 8.01 11.70
N ILE A 338 21.87 8.99 11.30
CA ILE A 338 22.12 9.86 10.15
C ILE A 338 22.24 11.30 10.64
N ALA A 339 23.32 11.98 10.24
CA ALA A 339 23.51 13.41 10.45
C ALA A 339 23.48 14.17 9.12
N VAL A 340 23.02 15.42 9.17
CA VAL A 340 23.16 16.38 8.07
C VAL A 340 24.51 17.05 8.17
N ILE A 341 25.26 17.13 7.07
CA ILE A 341 26.49 17.94 6.99
C ILE A 341 26.17 19.30 6.37
N ASP A 342 25.40 19.30 5.28
CA ASP A 342 24.98 20.52 4.56
C ASP A 342 23.67 20.30 3.77
N ASP A 343 23.38 21.16 2.79
CA ASP A 343 22.18 21.07 1.95
C ASP A 343 22.18 19.85 1.00
N LYS A 344 23.34 19.24 0.76
CA LYS A 344 23.57 18.20 -0.25
C LYS A 344 24.13 16.91 0.31
N THR A 345 24.67 16.93 1.53
CA THR A 345 25.45 15.83 2.10
C THR A 345 24.93 15.45 3.48
N CYS A 346 24.81 14.14 3.71
CA CYS A 346 24.60 13.50 4.99
C CYS A 346 25.80 12.64 5.37
N ALA A 347 25.86 12.19 6.61
CA ALA A 347 26.76 11.13 7.05
C ALA A 347 25.99 10.12 7.92
N ALA A 348 26.44 8.87 7.87
CA ALA A 348 25.99 7.82 8.77
C ALA A 348 27.19 7.09 9.37
N LYS A 349 27.04 6.58 10.58
CA LYS A 349 28.05 5.72 11.20
C LYS A 349 27.63 4.26 11.05
N VAL A 350 28.46 3.48 10.36
CA VAL A 350 28.22 2.08 10.00
C VAL A 350 29.50 1.29 10.23
N ASP A 351 29.41 0.21 11.00
CA ASP A 351 30.53 -0.64 11.40
C ASP A 351 31.68 0.18 12.01
N GLY A 352 31.33 1.18 12.83
CA GLY A 352 32.29 2.10 13.45
C GLY A 352 32.94 3.11 12.51
N LYS A 353 32.60 3.11 11.21
CA LYS A 353 33.11 4.06 10.22
C LYS A 353 32.08 5.13 9.91
N ILE A 354 32.54 6.36 9.72
CA ILE A 354 31.67 7.45 9.26
C ILE A 354 31.72 7.48 7.74
N ILE A 355 30.55 7.38 7.13
CA ILE A 355 30.37 7.36 5.68
C ILE A 355 29.51 8.56 5.32
N SER A 356 30.06 9.47 4.51
CA SER A 356 29.30 10.57 3.93
C SER A 356 28.60 10.11 2.64
N PHE A 357 27.42 10.68 2.37
CA PHE A 357 26.64 10.37 1.19
C PHE A 357 25.71 11.50 0.77
N GLY A 358 25.22 11.46 -0.48
CA GLY A 358 24.28 12.47 -0.99
C GLY A 358 22.96 12.49 -0.22
N ARG A 359 22.48 13.67 0.18
CA ARG A 359 21.28 13.86 1.02
C ARG A 359 19.97 13.53 0.31
N LYS A 360 19.88 13.75 -1.00
CA LYS A 360 18.63 13.55 -1.75
C LYS A 360 18.62 12.17 -2.41
N CYS A 361 17.51 11.45 -2.22
CA CYS A 361 17.30 10.14 -2.80
C CYS A 361 17.37 10.23 -4.35
N PRO A 362 18.19 9.40 -5.02
CA PRO A 362 18.37 9.46 -6.47
C PRO A 362 17.12 9.01 -7.27
N HIS A 363 16.08 8.50 -6.60
CA HIS A 363 14.81 8.13 -7.22
C HIS A 363 13.89 9.33 -7.44
N GLN A 364 13.40 9.94 -6.35
CA GLN A 364 12.41 11.02 -6.38
C GLN A 364 12.76 12.19 -5.43
N GLY A 365 14.01 12.27 -4.97
CA GLY A 365 14.50 13.44 -4.24
C GLY A 365 14.08 13.54 -2.78
N ALA A 366 13.50 12.49 -2.19
CA ALA A 366 13.22 12.45 -0.75
C ALA A 366 14.49 12.72 0.08
N ASP A 367 14.34 13.38 1.22
CA ASP A 367 15.45 13.70 2.12
C ASP A 367 15.91 12.45 2.88
N LEU A 368 17.08 11.90 2.55
CA LEU A 368 17.62 10.70 3.19
C LEU A 368 18.02 10.96 4.65
N ALA A 369 18.14 12.21 5.09
CA ALA A 369 18.31 12.55 6.51
C ALA A 369 17.10 12.13 7.36
N LEU A 370 15.92 11.98 6.74
CA LEU A 370 14.70 11.50 7.39
C LEU A 370 14.53 9.97 7.25
N GLY A 371 15.48 9.29 6.62
CA GLY A 371 15.50 7.84 6.45
C GLY A 371 16.00 7.11 7.71
N PHE A 372 16.46 5.87 7.51
CA PHE A 372 17.07 5.06 8.56
C PHE A 372 18.18 4.18 7.99
N ILE A 373 19.06 3.70 8.87
CA ILE A 373 20.13 2.75 8.55
C ILE A 373 19.74 1.35 9.01
N GLU A 374 19.98 0.36 8.15
CA GLU A 374 19.86 -1.05 8.48
C GLU A 374 20.79 -1.85 7.56
N ASP A 375 21.50 -2.83 8.11
CA ASP A 375 22.41 -3.73 7.38
C ASP A 375 23.39 -3.01 6.42
N GLY A 376 23.96 -1.90 6.89
CA GLY A 376 24.91 -1.08 6.13
C GLY A 376 24.30 -0.36 4.92
N LYS A 377 22.98 -0.21 4.88
CA LYS A 377 22.25 0.50 3.83
C LYS A 377 21.46 1.66 4.42
N VAL A 378 21.33 2.74 3.66
CA VAL A 378 20.36 3.80 3.95
C VAL A 378 19.05 3.52 3.22
N PHE A 379 17.94 3.66 3.93
CA PHE A 379 16.59 3.45 3.40
C PHE A 379 15.90 4.78 3.17
N CYS A 380 15.38 4.97 1.96
CA CYS A 380 14.57 6.13 1.61
C CYS A 380 13.28 6.16 2.45
N PRO A 381 12.93 7.29 3.09
CA PRO A 381 11.75 7.37 3.95
C PRO A 381 10.42 7.27 3.21
N HIS A 382 10.41 7.43 1.88
CA HIS A 382 9.16 7.46 1.11
C HIS A 382 8.82 6.10 0.48
N HIS A 383 9.68 5.59 -0.41
CA HIS A 383 9.43 4.33 -1.13
C HIS A 383 10.33 3.18 -0.68
N GLY A 384 11.17 3.40 0.34
CA GLY A 384 12.06 2.35 0.86
C GLY A 384 13.17 1.92 -0.08
N LEU A 385 13.53 2.70 -1.10
CA LEU A 385 14.75 2.43 -1.88
C LEU A 385 15.93 2.27 -0.93
N THR A 386 16.67 1.16 -1.05
CA THR A 386 17.87 0.92 -0.26
C THR A 386 19.11 1.28 -1.07
N LEU A 387 20.08 1.94 -0.42
CA LEU A 387 21.36 2.32 -1.01
C LEU A 387 22.48 1.79 -0.12
N CYS A 388 23.37 0.97 -0.68
CA CYS A 388 24.51 0.41 0.04
C CYS A 388 25.49 1.52 0.42
N LEU A 389 25.80 1.72 1.70
CA LEU A 389 26.74 2.77 2.11
C LEU A 389 28.20 2.41 1.84
N LYS A 390 28.49 1.13 1.56
CA LYS A 390 29.83 0.69 1.14
C LYS A 390 30.12 0.97 -0.35
N THR A 391 29.13 0.78 -1.23
CA THR A 391 29.32 0.84 -2.70
C THR A 391 28.56 1.99 -3.37
N GLY A 392 27.58 2.56 -2.68
CA GLY A 392 26.62 3.52 -3.23
C GLY A 392 25.49 2.88 -4.03
N GLU A 393 25.54 1.58 -4.32
CA GLU A 393 24.60 0.92 -5.22
C GLU A 393 23.17 0.93 -4.68
N ALA A 394 22.22 1.23 -5.57
CA ALA A 394 20.79 1.17 -5.32
C ALA A 394 20.27 -0.27 -5.51
N SER A 395 19.21 -0.66 -4.82
CA SER A 395 18.58 -1.99 -5.03
C SER A 395 17.93 -2.17 -6.41
N CYS A 396 17.71 -1.09 -7.16
CA CYS A 396 17.27 -1.15 -8.55
C CYS A 396 18.41 -0.69 -9.46
N SER A 397 18.80 -1.52 -10.42
CA SER A 397 19.93 -1.26 -11.34
C SER A 397 19.70 -0.03 -12.23
N SER A 398 18.44 0.34 -12.44
CA SER A 398 18.04 1.52 -13.21
C SER A 398 18.24 2.83 -12.47
N ILE A 399 18.43 2.80 -11.16
CA ILE A 399 18.62 3.99 -10.33
C ILE A 399 20.11 4.24 -10.15
N LYS A 400 20.51 5.51 -10.27
CA LYS A 400 21.91 5.90 -10.11
C LYS A 400 22.38 5.57 -8.70
N SER A 401 23.61 5.05 -8.60
CA SER A 401 24.29 4.90 -7.32
C SER A 401 24.44 6.23 -6.60
N LEU A 402 24.35 6.17 -5.28
CA LEU A 402 24.67 7.24 -4.37
C LEU A 402 26.18 7.49 -4.37
N LYS A 403 26.59 8.76 -4.33
CA LYS A 403 27.98 9.09 -4.04
C LYS A 403 28.24 8.79 -2.56
N VAL A 404 29.23 7.95 -2.25
CA VAL A 404 29.62 7.58 -0.88
C VAL A 404 31.13 7.76 -0.69
N GLU A 405 31.54 8.31 0.45
CA GLU A 405 32.94 8.52 0.81
C GLU A 405 33.16 8.26 2.31
N VAL A 406 34.18 7.48 2.66
CA VAL A 406 34.59 7.32 4.06
C VAL A 406 35.19 8.64 4.52
N VAL A 407 34.72 9.11 5.67
CA VAL A 407 35.19 10.36 6.29
C VAL A 407 36.25 9.99 7.31
N ASP A 408 37.47 10.50 7.09
CA ASP A 408 38.50 10.53 8.13
C ASP A 408 38.14 11.66 9.10
N SER A 409 37.54 11.30 10.23
CA SER A 409 37.04 12.24 11.26
C SER A 409 37.88 12.20 12.53
#